data_AF-W7J287-F1
#
_entry.id   AF-W7J287-F1
#
_cell.length_a   1.000
_cell.length_b   1.000
_cell.length_c   1.000
_cell.angle_alpha   90.00
_cell.angle_beta   90.00
_cell.angle_gamma   90.00
#
_symmetry.space_group_name_H-M   'P 1'
#
loop_
_entity.id
_entity.type
_entity.pdbx_description
1 polymer ?
#
loop_
_entity_poly.entity_id
_entity_poly.type
_entity_poly.pdbx_seq_one_letter_code
_entity_poly.pdbx_strand_id
1 'polypeptide(L)'
;MASQKKRRNRKRNRHGGSPTTSAAYAARPPREAESGTRVALVIAAVVGWIALFPLFWFVIAPALSDAVGTVPVLDTIVGWLPGGLAMVYTGVLVMFWEEIPQPRQGVHATTAIVLGAIGLVTFPGLDAEAMHIGYFAGIYASILSMIAWLPAFGVVALARRPFTSSWEIPRRWKGATIIGAAVLMLFLGAGVMRTWF
;
A
#
# COMPACT_ATOMS: atom_id res chain seq x y z
N MET A 1 4.40 11.45 75.60
CA MET A 1 3.64 10.43 76.35
C MET A 1 2.98 9.48 75.36
N ALA A 2 3.30 8.19 75.50
CA ALA A 2 2.83 7.10 74.67
C ALA A 2 1.49 6.54 75.16
N SER A 3 0.66 6.01 74.27
CA SER A 3 -0.07 4.76 74.54
C SER A 3 -0.54 4.09 73.26
N GLN A 4 -0.29 2.79 73.20
CA GLN A 4 -0.45 1.87 72.09
C GLN A 4 -1.82 1.19 72.07
N LYS A 5 -2.25 0.85 70.84
CA LYS A 5 -2.88 -0.42 70.39
C LYS A 5 -4.09 -0.97 71.16
N LYS A 6 -5.18 -1.18 70.39
CA LYS A 6 -5.91 -2.45 70.46
C LYS A 6 -6.26 -2.97 69.06
N ARG A 7 -5.46 -3.93 68.60
CA ARG A 7 -5.76 -4.81 67.47
C ARG A 7 -7.02 -5.62 67.79
N ARG A 8 -7.99 -5.67 66.88
CA ARG A 8 -9.00 -6.74 66.89
C ARG A 8 -8.97 -7.51 65.58
N ASN A 9 -8.37 -8.70 65.70
CA ASN A 9 -8.43 -9.82 64.77
C ASN A 9 -9.87 -10.09 64.32
N ARG A 10 -10.13 -10.08 63.01
CA ARG A 10 -11.29 -10.77 62.42
C ARG A 10 -10.79 -11.61 61.23
N LYS A 11 -10.14 -12.73 61.57
CA LYS A 11 -9.96 -13.87 60.67
C LYS A 11 -11.22 -14.73 60.72
N ARG A 12 -11.45 -15.47 59.63
CA ARG A 12 -12.51 -16.47 59.35
C ARG A 12 -13.84 -15.89 58.83
N ASN A 13 -13.92 -15.79 57.51
CA ASN A 13 -14.85 -16.61 56.73
C ASN A 13 -14.06 -17.27 55.60
N ARG A 14 -13.69 -18.53 55.83
CA ARG A 14 -13.20 -19.49 54.84
C ARG A 14 -14.41 -20.33 54.46
N HIS A 15 -14.52 -20.62 53.16
CA HIS A 15 -15.36 -21.63 52.54
C HIS A 15 -16.79 -21.22 52.19
N GLY A 16 -17.03 -21.14 50.88
CA GLY A 16 -18.36 -21.05 50.28
C GLY A 16 -18.31 -20.40 48.90
N GLY A 17 -17.67 -21.06 47.93
CA GLY A 17 -17.66 -20.60 46.55
C GLY A 17 -16.36 -20.93 45.83
N SER A 18 -16.16 -22.20 45.51
CA SER A 18 -15.16 -22.62 44.52
C SER A 18 -15.37 -21.90 43.18
N PRO A 19 -14.29 -21.77 42.40
CA PRO A 19 -14.16 -20.84 41.28
C PRO A 19 -14.91 -21.34 40.04
N THR A 20 -14.77 -20.60 38.94
CA THR A 20 -15.18 -20.95 37.57
C THR A 20 -16.62 -20.65 37.19
N THR A 21 -16.88 -19.37 36.97
CA THR A 21 -17.51 -18.99 35.70
C THR A 21 -16.50 -18.07 35.01
N SER A 22 -15.49 -18.70 34.40
CA SER A 22 -14.90 -18.14 33.19
C SER A 22 -16.07 -17.77 32.31
N ALA A 23 -16.39 -16.47 32.23
CA ALA A 23 -17.17 -15.95 31.13
C ALA A 23 -16.57 -16.61 29.91
N ALA A 24 -17.39 -17.46 29.26
CA ALA A 24 -16.97 -18.28 28.16
C ALA A 24 -16.06 -17.42 27.30
N TYR A 25 -14.82 -17.86 27.10
CA TYR A 25 -14.05 -17.49 25.94
C TYR A 25 -15.06 -17.62 24.81
N ALA A 26 -15.66 -16.51 24.38
CA ALA A 26 -16.49 -16.48 23.21
C ALA A 26 -15.50 -16.94 22.16
N ALA A 27 -15.65 -18.21 21.77
CA ALA A 27 -14.73 -18.86 20.89
C ALA A 27 -14.60 -17.90 19.72
N ARG A 28 -13.42 -17.31 19.59
CA ARG A 28 -13.08 -16.49 18.43
C ARG A 28 -13.49 -17.40 17.27
N PRO A 29 -14.43 -16.99 16.41
CA PRO A 29 -14.90 -17.86 15.35
C PRO A 29 -13.66 -18.42 14.67
N PRO A 30 -13.58 -19.75 14.44
CA PRO A 30 -12.43 -20.32 13.77
C PRO A 30 -12.21 -19.47 12.53
N ARG A 31 -10.99 -18.91 12.37
CA ARG A 31 -10.58 -18.24 11.15
C ARG A 31 -10.98 -19.20 10.03
N GLU A 32 -12.08 -18.89 9.34
CA GLU A 32 -12.52 -19.68 8.21
C GLU A 32 -11.30 -19.81 7.31
N ALA A 33 -11.04 -21.04 6.89
CA ALA A 33 -9.96 -21.36 5.98
C ALA A 33 -10.23 -20.71 4.61
N GLU A 34 -10.08 -19.39 4.51
CA GLU A 34 -10.07 -18.66 3.25
C GLU A 34 -8.69 -18.76 2.59
N SER A 35 -8.10 -19.95 2.54
CA SER A 35 -6.69 -20.10 2.11
C SER A 35 -6.52 -20.64 0.69
N GLY A 36 -7.56 -21.21 0.05
CA GLY A 36 -7.47 -21.71 -1.33
C GLY A 36 -7.99 -20.73 -2.37
N THR A 37 -9.30 -20.43 -2.31
CA THR A 37 -10.00 -19.68 -3.36
C THR A 37 -9.50 -18.25 -3.52
N ARG A 38 -9.16 -17.55 -2.42
CA ARG A 38 -8.59 -16.20 -2.49
C ARG A 38 -7.22 -16.19 -3.16
N VAL A 39 -6.37 -17.15 -2.83
CA VAL A 39 -5.05 -17.29 -3.45
C VAL A 39 -5.19 -17.62 -4.94
N ALA A 40 -6.11 -18.53 -5.29
CA ALA A 40 -6.40 -18.86 -6.68
C ALA A 40 -6.93 -17.65 -7.48
N LEU A 41 -7.82 -16.83 -6.90
CA LEU A 41 -8.30 -15.60 -7.52
C LEU A 41 -7.19 -14.56 -7.70
N VAL A 42 -6.29 -14.42 -6.72
CA VAL A 42 -5.12 -13.54 -6.83
C VAL A 42 -4.21 -14.02 -7.96
N ILE A 43 -3.89 -15.31 -8.01
CA ILE A 43 -3.07 -15.90 -9.08
C ILE A 43 -3.74 -15.70 -10.43
N ALA A 44 -5.05 -15.99 -10.54
CA ALA A 44 -5.80 -15.81 -11.78
C ALA A 44 -5.85 -14.34 -12.22
N ALA A 45 -5.97 -13.39 -11.29
CA ALA A 45 -5.92 -11.97 -11.59
C ALA A 45 -4.52 -11.54 -12.07
N VAL A 46 -3.45 -12.04 -11.44
CA VAL A 46 -2.07 -11.76 -11.86
C VAL A 46 -1.77 -12.37 -13.23
N VAL A 47 -2.11 -13.65 -13.45
CA VAL A 47 -1.94 -14.33 -14.74
C VAL A 47 -2.80 -13.68 -15.82
N GLY A 48 -4.05 -13.34 -15.49
CA GLY A 48 -4.95 -12.60 -16.36
C GLY A 48 -4.36 -11.25 -16.75
N TRP A 49 -3.82 -10.49 -15.80
CA TRP A 49 -3.11 -9.24 -16.08
C TRP A 49 -1.89 -9.47 -16.97
N ILE A 50 -1.06 -10.48 -16.68
CA ILE A 50 0.11 -10.83 -17.51
C ILE A 50 -0.28 -11.15 -18.95
N ALA A 51 -1.43 -11.80 -19.17
CA ALA A 51 -1.92 -12.10 -20.52
C ALA A 51 -2.59 -10.89 -21.19
N LEU A 52 -3.33 -10.08 -20.43
CA LEU A 52 -4.03 -8.90 -20.92
C LEU A 52 -3.07 -7.74 -21.21
N PHE A 53 -1.93 -7.70 -20.52
CA PHE A 53 -0.97 -6.61 -20.64
C PHE A 53 -0.31 -6.55 -22.03
N PRO A 54 0.25 -7.64 -22.60
CA PRO A 54 0.67 -7.67 -24.00
C PRO A 54 -0.50 -7.38 -24.95
N LEU A 55 -1.70 -7.93 -24.70
CA LEU A 55 -2.86 -7.68 -25.56
C LEU A 55 -3.22 -6.18 -25.61
N PHE A 56 -3.20 -5.51 -24.46
CA PHE A 56 -3.42 -4.08 -24.37
C PHE A 56 -2.36 -3.31 -25.17
N TRP A 57 -1.08 -3.67 -25.05
CA TRP A 57 0.02 -2.94 -25.70
C TRP A 57 0.21 -3.22 -27.18
N PHE A 58 0.02 -4.46 -27.61
CA PHE A 58 0.26 -4.85 -29.00
C PHE A 58 -0.99 -4.74 -29.87
N VAL A 59 -2.18 -4.62 -29.27
CA VAL A 59 -3.45 -4.57 -30.03
C VAL A 59 -4.27 -3.32 -29.69
N ILE A 60 -4.56 -3.07 -28.41
CA ILE A 60 -5.49 -2.00 -28.03
C ILE A 60 -4.85 -0.61 -28.17
N ALA A 61 -3.66 -0.41 -27.63
CA ALA A 61 -2.97 0.88 -27.64
C ALA A 61 -2.64 1.38 -29.07
N PRO A 62 -2.11 0.53 -29.99
CA PRO A 62 -1.91 0.93 -31.38
C PRO A 62 -3.24 1.31 -32.07
N ALA A 63 -4.29 0.49 -31.90
CA ALA A 63 -5.60 0.79 -32.47
C ALA A 63 -6.22 2.09 -31.92
N LEU A 64 -5.99 2.40 -30.64
CA LEU A 64 -6.45 3.65 -30.03
C LEU A 64 -5.65 4.86 -30.56
N SER A 65 -4.32 4.70 -30.71
CA SER A 65 -3.43 5.72 -31.27
C SER A 65 -3.82 6.07 -32.71
N ASP A 66 -4.14 5.06 -33.52
CA ASP A 66 -4.58 5.24 -34.91
C ASP A 66 -5.94 5.96 -34.99
N ALA A 67 -6.81 5.76 -34.00
CA ALA A 67 -8.15 6.34 -33.99
C ALA A 67 -8.22 7.79 -33.45
N VAL A 68 -7.37 8.15 -32.48
CA VAL A 68 -7.51 9.41 -31.72
C VAL A 68 -6.30 10.35 -31.92
N GLY A 69 -5.21 9.86 -32.52
CA GLY A 69 -3.93 10.55 -32.55
C GLY A 69 -3.14 10.33 -31.26
N THR A 70 -1.81 10.40 -31.34
CA THR A 70 -0.94 10.20 -30.19
C THR A 70 -1.10 11.35 -29.18
N VAL A 71 -1.43 11.00 -27.93
CA VAL A 71 -1.47 11.95 -26.81
C VAL A 71 -0.38 11.53 -25.82
N PRO A 72 0.84 12.10 -25.90
CA PRO A 72 2.00 11.64 -25.12
C PRO A 72 1.76 11.62 -23.61
N VAL A 73 0.95 12.55 -23.12
CA VAL A 73 0.56 12.63 -21.70
C VAL A 73 -0.28 11.41 -21.29
N LEU A 74 -1.17 10.93 -22.15
CA LEU A 74 -1.99 9.76 -21.88
C LEU A 74 -1.11 8.51 -21.80
N ASP A 75 -0.18 8.34 -22.74
CA ASP A 75 0.76 7.22 -22.76
C ASP A 75 1.62 7.20 -21.48
N THR A 76 2.04 8.38 -21.01
CA THR A 76 2.76 8.54 -19.74
C THR A 76 1.93 8.03 -18.57
N ILE A 77 0.67 8.50 -18.49
CA ILE A 77 -0.23 8.17 -17.38
C ILE A 77 -0.49 6.66 -17.39
N VAL A 78 -0.77 6.09 -18.56
CA VAL A 78 -1.04 4.66 -18.72
C VAL A 78 0.19 3.83 -18.34
N GLY A 79 1.40 4.24 -18.73
CA GLY A 79 2.64 3.59 -18.30
C GLY A 79 2.93 3.74 -16.81
N TRP A 80 2.51 4.84 -16.20
CA TRP A 80 2.68 5.10 -14.77
C TRP A 80 1.73 4.27 -13.89
N LEU A 81 0.52 3.98 -14.37
CA LEU A 81 -0.56 3.37 -13.58
C LEU A 81 -0.15 2.11 -12.79
N PRO A 82 0.55 1.11 -13.34
CA PRO A 82 0.79 -0.15 -12.63
C PRO A 82 1.50 0.00 -11.28
N GLY A 83 2.60 0.76 -11.22
CA GLY A 83 3.33 1.04 -9.98
C GLY A 83 2.82 2.29 -9.28
N GLY A 84 2.48 3.34 -10.03
CA GLY A 84 1.95 4.59 -9.51
C GLY A 84 0.66 4.42 -8.71
N LEU A 85 -0.33 3.74 -9.30
CA LEU A 85 -1.61 3.44 -8.64
C LEU A 85 -1.41 2.54 -7.43
N ALA A 86 -0.54 1.53 -7.53
CA ALA A 86 -0.21 0.65 -6.41
C ALA A 86 0.33 1.44 -5.20
N MET A 87 1.22 2.41 -5.47
CA MET A 87 1.79 3.25 -4.43
C MET A 87 0.78 4.27 -3.89
N VAL A 88 -0.04 4.90 -4.73
CA VAL A 88 -1.11 5.80 -4.26
C VAL A 88 -2.08 5.04 -3.35
N TYR A 89 -2.53 3.85 -3.77
CA TYR A 89 -3.41 3.01 -2.97
C TYR A 89 -2.76 2.61 -1.64
N THR A 90 -1.48 2.20 -1.68
CA THR A 90 -0.72 1.87 -0.46
C THR A 90 -0.59 3.07 0.47
N GLY A 91 -0.34 4.27 -0.08
CA GLY A 91 -0.28 5.51 0.69
C GLY A 91 -1.61 5.81 1.38
N VAL A 92 -2.73 5.74 0.66
CA VAL A 92 -4.09 5.89 1.24
C VAL A 92 -4.31 4.86 2.34
N LEU A 93 -3.96 3.60 2.09
CA LEU A 93 -4.09 2.51 3.07
C LEU A 93 -3.29 2.80 4.35
N VAL A 94 -2.06 3.31 4.22
CA VAL A 94 -1.22 3.70 5.37
C VAL A 94 -1.81 4.88 6.13
N MET A 95 -2.42 5.86 5.45
CA MET A 95 -3.06 7.01 6.10
C MET A 95 -4.26 6.63 6.95
N PHE A 96 -5.09 5.72 6.46
CA PHE A 96 -6.39 5.39 7.04
C PHE A 96 -6.43 4.01 7.72
N TRP A 97 -5.29 3.34 7.89
CA TRP A 97 -5.22 1.97 8.41
C TRP A 97 -6.01 1.75 9.71
N GLU A 98 -5.92 2.72 10.64
CA GLU A 98 -6.58 2.64 11.95
C GLU A 98 -8.10 2.88 11.88
N GLU A 99 -8.57 3.54 10.82
CA GLU A 99 -9.98 3.87 10.59
C GLU A 99 -10.71 2.72 9.88
N ILE A 100 -9.97 1.75 9.31
CA ILE A 100 -10.52 0.58 8.62
C ILE A 100 -10.91 -0.50 9.66
N PRO A 101 -12.15 -1.02 9.64
CA PRO A 101 -12.57 -2.12 10.50
C PRO A 101 -11.73 -3.39 10.29
N GLN A 102 -11.36 -4.09 11.37
CA GLN A 102 -10.48 -5.28 11.33
C GLN A 102 -10.86 -6.41 10.35
N PRO A 103 -12.14 -6.71 10.02
CA PRO A 103 -12.40 -7.71 8.98
C PRO A 103 -12.03 -7.23 7.57
N ARG A 104 -12.00 -5.92 7.32
CA ARG A 104 -11.69 -5.33 6.00
C ARG A 104 -10.21 -5.00 5.81
N GLN A 105 -9.46 -4.82 6.89
CA GLN A 105 -8.01 -4.56 6.84
C GLN A 105 -7.26 -5.62 6.04
N GLY A 106 -7.61 -6.90 6.19
CA GLY A 106 -7.01 -8.00 5.44
C GLY A 106 -7.25 -7.87 3.93
N VAL A 107 -8.47 -7.54 3.52
CA VAL A 107 -8.83 -7.36 2.11
C VAL A 107 -8.02 -6.21 1.49
N HIS A 108 -7.97 -5.05 2.15
CA HIS A 108 -7.21 -3.90 1.67
C HIS A 108 -5.70 -4.17 1.61
N ALA A 109 -5.14 -4.89 2.59
CA ALA A 109 -3.75 -5.32 2.56
C ALA A 109 -3.49 -6.26 1.38
N THR A 110 -4.38 -7.24 1.13
CA THR A 110 -4.29 -8.11 -0.05
C THR A 110 -4.37 -7.31 -1.34
N THR A 111 -5.29 -6.35 -1.46
CA THR A 111 -5.39 -5.47 -2.64
C THR A 111 -4.10 -4.69 -2.88
N ALA A 112 -3.51 -4.11 -1.83
CA ALA A 112 -2.24 -3.40 -1.95
C ALA A 112 -1.09 -4.31 -2.42
N ILE A 113 -1.03 -5.55 -1.90
CA ILE A 113 -0.03 -6.56 -2.32
C ILE A 113 -0.24 -6.93 -3.79
N VAL A 114 -1.49 -7.17 -4.21
CA VAL A 114 -1.82 -7.54 -5.59
C VAL A 114 -1.43 -6.42 -6.56
N LEU A 115 -1.78 -5.17 -6.24
CA LEU A 115 -1.39 -4.02 -7.04
C LEU A 115 0.14 -3.86 -7.10
N GLY A 116 0.84 -4.07 -5.98
CA GLY A 116 2.30 -4.06 -5.95
C GLY A 116 2.93 -5.16 -6.82
N ALA A 117 2.37 -6.37 -6.78
CA ALA A 117 2.81 -7.47 -7.64
C ALA A 117 2.58 -7.18 -9.12
N ILE A 118 1.41 -6.61 -9.47
CA ILE A 118 1.11 -6.14 -10.82
C ILE A 118 2.15 -5.10 -11.27
N GLY A 119 2.45 -4.11 -10.43
CA GLY A 119 3.48 -3.09 -10.71
C GLY A 119 4.86 -3.70 -10.98
N LEU A 120 5.27 -4.69 -10.18
CA LEU A 120 6.56 -5.39 -10.34
C LEU A 120 6.63 -6.22 -11.62
N VAL A 121 5.56 -6.95 -11.96
CA VAL A 121 5.54 -7.81 -13.16
C VAL A 121 5.42 -6.98 -14.44
N THR A 122 4.88 -5.78 -14.34
CA THR A 122 4.79 -4.81 -15.43
C THR A 122 6.14 -4.13 -15.74
N PHE A 123 7.20 -4.49 -15.03
CA PHE A 123 8.56 -4.02 -15.32
C PHE A 123 9.02 -4.53 -16.70
N PRO A 124 9.20 -3.66 -17.71
CA PRO A 124 9.71 -4.09 -19.00
C PRO A 124 11.16 -4.54 -18.82
N GLY A 125 11.50 -5.67 -19.43
CA GLY A 125 12.90 -5.95 -19.73
C GLY A 125 13.47 -4.79 -20.55
N LEU A 126 14.74 -4.43 -20.30
CA LEU A 126 15.42 -3.26 -20.88
C LEU A 126 15.53 -3.26 -22.42
N ASP A 127 15.00 -4.28 -23.10
CA ASP A 127 15.20 -4.55 -24.52
C ASP A 127 13.98 -4.23 -25.40
N ALA A 128 12.96 -3.55 -24.87
CA ALA A 128 11.77 -3.25 -25.66
C ALA A 128 12.03 -2.03 -26.59
N GLU A 129 11.97 -2.31 -27.90
CA GLU A 129 12.26 -1.37 -28.98
C GLU A 129 11.50 -0.04 -28.88
N ALA A 130 12.17 1.02 -29.36
CA ALA A 130 11.88 2.45 -29.16
C ALA A 130 10.58 3.01 -29.76
N MET A 131 9.49 2.23 -29.89
CA MET A 131 8.27 2.70 -30.58
C MET A 131 7.37 3.62 -29.75
N HIS A 132 7.44 3.66 -28.41
CA HIS A 132 6.59 4.54 -27.60
C HIS A 132 7.34 5.22 -26.44
N ILE A 133 8.14 6.24 -26.78
CA ILE A 133 8.92 7.04 -25.81
C ILE A 133 8.06 7.49 -24.62
N GLY A 134 6.81 7.90 -24.89
CA GLY A 134 5.92 8.38 -23.84
C GLY A 134 5.50 7.30 -22.85
N TYR A 135 5.08 6.15 -23.38
CA TYR A 135 4.75 5.01 -22.55
C TYR A 135 5.94 4.56 -21.68
N PHE A 136 7.14 4.45 -22.27
CA PHE A 136 8.33 4.05 -21.52
C PHE A 136 8.69 5.04 -20.41
N ALA A 137 8.61 6.35 -20.64
CA ALA A 137 8.81 7.31 -19.57
C ALA A 137 7.74 7.19 -18.48
N GLY A 138 6.50 6.84 -18.83
CA GLY A 138 5.47 6.43 -17.88
C GLY A 138 5.86 5.21 -17.05
N ILE A 139 6.39 4.16 -17.68
CA ILE A 139 6.83 2.95 -16.97
C ILE A 139 8.04 3.24 -16.06
N TYR A 140 9.02 4.01 -16.53
CA TYR A 140 10.12 4.45 -15.67
C TYR A 140 9.59 5.24 -14.47
N ALA A 141 8.62 6.14 -14.67
CA ALA A 141 7.95 6.84 -13.58
C ALA A 141 7.18 5.89 -12.63
N SER A 142 6.55 4.84 -13.15
CA SER A 142 5.92 3.78 -12.36
C SER A 142 6.92 3.10 -11.43
N ILE A 143 8.06 2.67 -11.98
CA ILE A 143 9.15 2.02 -11.23
C ILE A 143 9.69 2.96 -10.16
N LEU A 144 10.01 4.19 -10.55
CA LEU A 144 10.50 5.21 -9.64
C LEU A 144 9.48 5.48 -8.53
N SER A 145 8.18 5.47 -8.80
CA SER A 145 7.13 5.62 -7.78
C SER A 145 7.23 4.53 -6.70
N MET A 146 7.56 3.30 -7.08
CA MET A 146 7.67 2.15 -6.17
C MET A 146 8.87 2.21 -5.23
N ILE A 147 9.87 3.04 -5.53
CA ILE A 147 11.10 3.18 -4.72
C ILE A 147 11.30 4.59 -4.15
N ALA A 148 10.71 5.63 -4.76
CA ALA A 148 10.91 7.04 -4.41
C ALA A 148 10.42 7.39 -3.00
N TRP A 149 9.53 6.60 -2.42
CA TRP A 149 9.08 6.80 -1.05
C TRP A 149 10.22 6.64 -0.02
N LEU A 150 11.25 5.83 -0.29
CA LEU A 150 12.41 5.63 0.58
C LEU A 150 13.20 6.94 0.80
N PRO A 151 13.74 7.59 -0.25
CA PRO A 151 14.40 8.89 -0.08
C PRO A 151 13.42 9.98 0.37
N ALA A 152 12.15 9.92 -0.05
CA ALA A 152 11.15 10.90 0.38
C ALA A 152 10.90 10.85 1.90
N PHE A 153 10.90 9.67 2.52
CA PHE A 153 10.86 9.55 3.99
C PHE A 153 12.08 10.19 4.65
N GLY A 154 13.28 10.03 4.09
CA GLY A 154 14.49 10.69 4.57
C GLY A 154 14.37 12.21 4.54
N VAL A 155 13.90 12.77 3.41
CA VAL A 155 13.68 14.22 3.25
C VAL A 155 12.65 14.74 4.25
N VAL A 156 11.52 14.05 4.41
CA VAL A 156 10.46 14.47 5.35
C VAL A 156 10.93 14.38 6.80
N ALA A 157 11.72 13.35 7.16
CA ALA A 157 12.30 13.24 8.48
C ALA A 157 13.27 14.40 8.79
N LEU A 158 14.14 14.74 7.83
CA LEU A 158 15.05 15.88 7.94
C LEU A 158 14.31 17.21 8.04
N ALA A 159 13.29 17.43 7.20
CA ALA A 159 12.49 18.66 7.20
C ALA A 159 11.71 18.87 8.50
N ARG A 160 11.32 17.79 9.18
CA ARG A 160 10.62 17.84 10.47
C ARG A 160 11.56 18.01 11.67
N ARG A 161 12.85 17.72 11.51
CA ARG A 161 13.87 17.81 12.58
C ARG A 161 13.87 19.14 13.35
N PRO A 162 13.76 20.33 12.74
CA PRO A 162 13.73 21.59 13.49
C PRO A 162 12.46 21.76 14.35
N PHE A 163 11.40 20.99 14.10
CA PHE A 163 10.11 21.12 14.79
C PHE A 163 9.82 19.95 15.74
N THR A 164 10.58 18.85 15.67
CA THR A 164 10.33 17.64 16.48
C THR A 164 11.62 16.94 16.91
N SER A 165 11.70 16.52 18.18
CA SER A 165 12.84 15.74 18.69
C SER A 165 12.85 14.27 18.22
N SER A 166 11.71 13.75 17.77
CA SER A 166 11.54 12.38 17.28
C SER A 166 11.82 12.29 15.76
N TRP A 167 12.47 11.20 15.36
CA TRP A 167 12.63 10.81 13.95
C TRP A 167 11.41 10.06 13.40
N GLU A 168 10.42 9.76 14.25
CA GLU A 168 9.24 9.03 13.83
C GLU A 168 8.31 9.91 13.00
N ILE A 169 7.99 9.42 11.80
CA ILE A 169 7.00 10.03 10.92
C ILE A 169 5.61 9.46 11.28
N PRO A 170 4.62 10.30 11.65
CA PRO A 170 3.25 9.84 11.87
C PRO A 170 2.72 9.12 10.64
N ARG A 171 1.88 8.09 10.82
CA ARG A 171 1.33 7.27 9.71
C ARG A 171 0.68 8.12 8.61
N ARG A 172 -0.11 9.13 8.99
CA ARG A 172 -0.73 10.07 8.05
C ARG A 172 0.30 10.76 7.14
N TRP A 173 1.44 11.17 7.70
CA TRP A 173 2.54 11.76 6.94
C TRP A 173 3.31 10.73 6.11
N LYS A 174 3.45 9.48 6.59
CA LYS A 174 4.04 8.40 5.79
C LYS A 174 3.21 8.15 4.53
N GLY A 175 1.90 7.98 4.69
CA GLY A 175 1.01 7.74 3.55
C GLY A 175 0.94 8.93 2.58
N ALA A 176 0.88 10.15 3.10
CA ALA A 176 0.94 11.36 2.27
C ALA A 176 2.27 11.47 1.48
N THR A 177 3.39 11.13 2.12
CA THR A 177 4.70 11.11 1.46
C THR A 177 4.77 10.06 0.35
N ILE A 178 4.18 8.88 0.55
CA ILE A 178 4.10 7.84 -0.49
C ILE A 178 3.30 8.35 -1.70
N ILE A 179 2.11 8.93 -1.46
CA ILE A 179 1.27 9.48 -2.54
C ILE A 179 2.00 10.61 -3.26
N GLY A 180 2.56 11.56 -2.50
CA GLY A 180 3.29 12.70 -3.04
C GLY A 180 4.49 12.29 -3.88
N ALA A 181 5.26 11.28 -3.43
CA ALA A 181 6.37 10.73 -4.20
C ALA A 181 5.89 10.08 -5.51
N ALA A 182 4.84 9.27 -5.48
CA ALA A 182 4.30 8.63 -6.68
C ALA A 182 3.78 9.66 -7.71
N VAL A 183 3.06 10.68 -7.25
CA VAL A 183 2.55 11.77 -8.10
C VAL A 183 3.70 12.62 -8.64
N LEU A 184 4.71 12.93 -7.83
CA LEU A 184 5.90 13.64 -8.29
C LEU A 184 6.62 12.87 -9.39
N MET A 185 6.73 11.55 -9.29
CA MET A 185 7.34 10.71 -10.33
C MET A 185 6.53 10.71 -11.62
N LEU A 186 5.19 10.74 -11.57
CA LEU A 186 4.36 10.95 -12.76
C LEU A 186 4.69 12.28 -13.45
N PHE A 187 4.76 13.37 -12.69
CA PHE A 187 5.10 14.68 -13.23
C PHE A 187 6.52 14.75 -13.79
N LEU A 188 7.49 14.07 -13.16
CA LEU A 188 8.84 13.96 -13.68
C LEU A 188 8.87 13.16 -14.99
N GLY A 189 8.15 12.02 -15.06
CA GLY A 189 8.02 11.24 -16.29
C GLY A 189 7.38 12.03 -17.43
N ALA A 190 6.32 12.79 -17.15
CA ALA A 190 5.66 13.66 -18.13
C ALA A 190 6.53 14.87 -18.52
N GLY A 191 7.27 15.44 -17.56
CA GLY A 191 8.15 16.60 -17.77
C GLY A 191 9.35 16.28 -18.65
N VAL A 192 9.92 15.08 -18.51
CA VAL A 192 11.00 14.60 -19.39
C VAL A 192 10.53 14.58 -20.84
N MET A 193 9.33 14.09 -21.14
CA MET A 193 8.83 14.09 -22.53
C MET A 193 8.76 15.48 -23.15
N ARG A 194 8.37 16.50 -22.39
CA ARG A 194 8.30 17.87 -22.90
C ARG A 194 9.67 18.43 -23.32
N THR A 195 10.77 17.88 -22.82
CA THR A 195 12.12 18.33 -23.20
C THR A 195 12.69 17.59 -24.42
N TRP A 196 12.10 16.47 -24.82
CA TRP A 196 12.56 15.64 -25.95
C TRP A 196 11.70 15.79 -27.21
N PHE A 197 10.57 16.52 -27.13
CA PHE A 197 9.66 16.86 -28.23
C PHE A 197 9.41 18.36 -28.25
#